data_AF-A0A927YNI6-F1
#
_entry.id   AF-A0A927YNI6-F1
#
_cell.length_a   1.000
_cell.length_b   1.000
_cell.length_c   1.000
_cell.angle_alpha   90.00
_cell.angle_beta   90.00
_cell.angle_gamma   90.00
#
_symmetry.space_group_name_H-M   'P 1'
#
loop_
_entity.id
_entity.type
_entity.pdbx_description
1 polymer ?
#
loop_
_entity_poly.entity_id
_entity_poly.type
_entity_poly.pdbx_seq_one_letter_code
_entity_poly.pdbx_strand_id
1 'polypeptide(L)'
;MVEGFDTFMEKFKEYEDCYTVIGGAACDILMSEADLDFRNTKDIDIILIMEDRKSEFTGTFWEYIREGGYKCGWKNDEKMHFYRFTEPKHGYPVMIELFSRKPGYNLEVYEGIIPIHIDDDTSSLSAILLNDDFYYFMLEGRRSVNGISVLGAEYLIPFKMYAWIDLKRRKNNNEHVNERDYKKHKNDVFRLLQIIDPDEKIETQGLVKESIVAFFEAIINEPVRTEQLGLSFSMDEAVSILKSIYNIV
;
A
#
# COMPACT_ATOMS: atom_id res chain seq x y z
N MET A 1 10.57 1.40 -10.99
CA MET A 1 9.60 0.35 -11.38
C MET A 1 9.98 -1.01 -10.82
N VAL A 2 9.05 -1.69 -10.15
CA VAL A 2 9.17 -3.08 -9.66
C VAL A 2 9.51 -4.02 -10.83
N GLU A 3 10.51 -4.89 -10.64
CA GLU A 3 10.88 -5.87 -11.66
C GLU A 3 9.69 -6.79 -12.00
N GLY A 4 9.40 -6.95 -13.29
CA GLY A 4 8.29 -7.78 -13.78
C GLY A 4 6.91 -7.11 -13.69
N PHE A 5 6.81 -5.87 -13.18
CA PHE A 5 5.53 -5.17 -13.05
C PHE A 5 4.79 -4.99 -14.39
N ASP A 6 5.51 -4.81 -15.50
CA ASP A 6 4.92 -4.70 -16.84
C ASP A 6 4.03 -5.90 -17.20
N THR A 7 4.40 -7.10 -16.77
CA THR A 7 3.60 -8.31 -17.03
C THR A 7 2.30 -8.30 -16.24
N PHE A 8 2.34 -7.79 -15.00
CA PHE A 8 1.15 -7.55 -14.20
C PHE A 8 0.28 -6.48 -14.85
N MET A 9 0.88 -5.35 -15.26
CA MET A 9 0.14 -4.25 -15.86
C MET A 9 -0.62 -4.69 -17.11
N GLU A 10 0.06 -5.36 -18.03
CA GLU A 10 -0.54 -5.81 -19.29
C GLU A 10 -1.67 -6.82 -19.05
N LYS A 11 -1.53 -7.72 -18.07
CA LYS A 11 -2.55 -8.74 -17.76
C LYS A 11 -3.80 -8.15 -17.10
N PHE A 12 -3.65 -7.12 -16.26
CA PHE A 12 -4.73 -6.60 -15.42
C PHE A 12 -5.29 -5.23 -15.84
N LYS A 13 -4.88 -4.69 -16.99
CA LYS A 13 -5.32 -3.37 -17.46
C LYS A 13 -6.82 -3.23 -17.73
N GLU A 14 -7.53 -4.32 -17.99
CA GLU A 14 -8.98 -4.31 -18.24
C GLU A 14 -9.80 -4.53 -16.95
N TYR A 15 -9.16 -4.54 -15.79
CA TYR A 15 -9.77 -4.87 -14.50
C TYR A 15 -9.56 -3.78 -13.43
N GLU A 16 -9.36 -2.52 -13.84
CA GLU A 16 -9.14 -1.40 -12.93
C GLU A 16 -10.24 -1.24 -11.87
N ASP A 17 -11.45 -1.66 -12.17
CA ASP A 17 -12.59 -1.65 -11.26
C ASP A 17 -12.48 -2.71 -10.13
N CYS A 18 -11.71 -3.78 -10.37
CA CYS A 18 -11.65 -4.97 -9.52
C CYS A 18 -10.61 -4.90 -8.40
N TYR A 19 -9.63 -3.99 -8.48
CA TYR A 19 -8.54 -3.91 -7.53
C TYR A 19 -7.99 -2.49 -7.36
N THR A 20 -7.14 -2.31 -6.35
CA THR A 20 -6.32 -1.12 -6.17
C THR A 20 -4.92 -1.53 -5.75
N VAL A 21 -3.89 -1.11 -6.50
CA VAL A 21 -2.48 -1.23 -6.09
C VAL A 21 -2.19 -0.17 -5.06
N ILE A 22 -1.55 -0.58 -3.97
CA ILE A 22 -1.18 0.28 -2.85
C ILE A 22 0.29 0.06 -2.48
N GLY A 23 0.69 0.48 -1.27
CA GLY A 23 1.95 0.05 -0.68
C GLY A 23 3.18 0.67 -1.35
N GLY A 24 4.21 -0.13 -1.56
CA GLY A 24 5.46 0.34 -2.19
C GLY A 24 5.33 0.53 -3.70
N ALA A 25 4.66 -0.42 -4.36
CA ALA A 25 4.47 -0.41 -5.81
C ALA A 25 3.68 0.82 -6.28
N ALA A 26 2.61 1.20 -5.57
CA ALA A 26 1.84 2.40 -5.91
C ALA A 26 2.68 3.69 -5.81
N CYS A 27 3.54 3.79 -4.79
CA CYS A 27 4.46 4.93 -4.66
C CYS A 27 5.41 5.02 -5.87
N ASP A 28 5.97 3.89 -6.29
CA ASP A 28 6.90 3.81 -7.42
C ASP A 28 6.23 4.15 -8.76
N ILE A 29 4.98 3.71 -8.98
CA ILE A 29 4.18 4.07 -10.16
C ILE A 29 3.93 5.58 -10.22
N LEU A 30 3.44 6.16 -9.12
CA LEU A 30 3.10 7.59 -9.07
C LEU A 30 4.33 8.50 -9.18
N MET A 31 5.44 8.13 -8.53
CA MET A 31 6.69 8.89 -8.65
C MET A 31 7.25 8.82 -10.07
N SER A 32 7.18 7.64 -10.72
CA SER A 32 7.63 7.47 -12.10
C SER A 32 6.79 8.29 -13.09
N GLU A 33 5.47 8.43 -12.85
CA GLU A 33 4.60 9.30 -13.64
C GLU A 33 5.03 10.78 -13.58
N ALA A 34 5.61 11.19 -12.45
CA ALA A 34 6.16 12.53 -12.24
C ALA A 34 7.66 12.66 -12.61
N ASP A 35 8.22 11.70 -13.35
CA ASP A 35 9.65 11.65 -13.72
C ASP A 35 10.61 11.65 -12.49
N LEU A 36 10.16 11.10 -11.36
CA LEU A 36 10.94 10.99 -10.12
C LEU A 36 11.25 9.52 -9.76
N ASP A 37 12.45 9.30 -9.25
CA ASP A 37 12.84 8.00 -8.71
C ASP A 37 12.19 7.73 -7.34
N PHE A 38 11.75 6.50 -7.13
CA PHE A 38 11.38 5.99 -5.82
C PHE A 38 12.35 4.89 -5.34
N ARG A 39 12.38 4.64 -4.03
CA ARG A 39 13.20 3.54 -3.49
C ARG A 39 12.73 2.20 -4.04
N ASN A 40 13.66 1.29 -4.31
CA ASN A 40 13.31 -0.06 -4.76
C ASN A 40 12.31 -0.74 -3.81
N THR A 41 11.27 -1.30 -4.41
CA THR A 41 10.27 -2.18 -3.80
C THR A 41 10.16 -3.44 -4.64
N LYS A 42 9.83 -4.56 -4.00
CA LYS A 42 9.73 -5.87 -4.67
C LYS A 42 8.33 -6.46 -4.59
N ASP A 43 7.49 -5.84 -3.77
CA ASP A 43 6.20 -6.34 -3.35
C ASP A 43 5.14 -5.51 -4.07
N ILE A 44 4.16 -6.19 -4.66
CA ILE A 44 2.93 -5.58 -5.15
C ILE A 44 1.84 -5.85 -4.13
N ASP A 45 1.38 -4.79 -3.47
CA ASP A 45 0.30 -4.84 -2.50
C ASP A 45 -1.02 -4.47 -3.20
N ILE A 46 -2.01 -5.36 -3.16
CA ILE A 46 -3.26 -5.21 -3.92
C ILE A 46 -4.46 -5.42 -3.01
N ILE A 47 -5.43 -4.50 -3.07
CA ILE A 47 -6.73 -4.65 -2.41
C ILE A 47 -7.78 -5.03 -3.45
N LEU A 48 -8.58 -6.05 -3.18
CA LEU A 48 -9.70 -6.46 -4.03
C LEU A 48 -10.97 -5.65 -3.76
N ILE A 49 -11.55 -5.11 -4.82
CA ILE A 49 -12.78 -4.28 -4.82
C ILE A 49 -13.86 -4.93 -5.72
N MET A 50 -13.77 -6.23 -5.96
CA MET A 50 -14.60 -6.94 -6.95
C MET A 50 -16.09 -6.94 -6.57
N GLU A 51 -16.92 -6.06 -7.12
CA GLU A 51 -18.38 -6.15 -6.88
C GLU A 51 -19.04 -7.13 -7.88
N ASP A 52 -18.91 -6.87 -9.19
CA ASP A 52 -19.68 -7.58 -10.22
C ASP A 52 -18.85 -8.50 -11.14
N ARG A 53 -17.52 -8.30 -11.22
CA ARG A 53 -16.62 -9.03 -12.16
C ARG A 53 -15.74 -10.09 -11.50
N LYS A 54 -16.18 -10.59 -10.34
CA LYS A 54 -15.40 -11.53 -9.51
C LYS A 54 -14.87 -12.73 -10.29
N SER A 55 -15.72 -13.38 -11.09
CA SER A 55 -15.37 -14.63 -11.79
C SER A 55 -14.27 -14.40 -12.84
N GLU A 56 -14.42 -13.35 -13.63
CA GLU A 56 -13.50 -13.00 -14.72
C GLU A 56 -12.12 -12.62 -14.16
N PHE A 57 -12.10 -11.71 -13.18
CA PHE A 57 -10.86 -11.32 -12.52
C PHE A 57 -10.17 -12.50 -11.86
N THR A 58 -10.92 -13.32 -11.10
CA THR A 58 -10.36 -14.47 -10.38
C THR A 58 -9.75 -15.49 -11.36
N GLY A 59 -10.41 -15.76 -12.49
CA GLY A 59 -9.88 -16.64 -13.52
C GLY A 59 -8.56 -16.14 -14.10
N THR A 60 -8.54 -14.87 -14.51
CA THR A 60 -7.33 -14.21 -15.04
C THR A 60 -6.21 -14.14 -14.00
N PHE A 61 -6.55 -13.88 -12.74
CA PHE A 61 -5.58 -13.82 -11.65
C PHE A 61 -4.93 -15.18 -11.41
N TRP A 62 -5.70 -16.25 -11.29
CA TRP A 62 -5.14 -17.59 -11.14
C TRP A 62 -4.35 -18.07 -12.36
N GLU A 63 -4.76 -17.67 -13.57
CA GLU A 63 -3.96 -17.91 -14.76
C GLU A 63 -2.60 -17.23 -14.66
N TYR A 64 -2.55 -15.94 -14.28
CA TYR A 64 -1.31 -15.20 -14.08
C TYR A 64 -0.41 -15.84 -13.01
N ILE A 65 -0.97 -16.22 -11.86
CA ILE A 65 -0.25 -16.92 -10.79
C ILE A 65 0.36 -18.24 -11.29
N ARG A 66 -0.39 -19.01 -12.11
CA ARG A 66 0.08 -20.27 -12.68
C ARG A 66 1.16 -20.06 -13.74
N GLU A 67 0.95 -19.10 -14.65
CA GLU A 67 1.94 -18.73 -15.66
C GLU A 67 3.25 -18.31 -15.01
N GLY A 68 3.19 -17.50 -13.95
CA GLY A 68 4.34 -17.06 -13.16
C GLY A 68 4.98 -18.16 -12.30
N GLY A 69 4.31 -19.29 -12.09
CA GLY A 69 4.84 -20.41 -11.29
C GLY A 69 4.93 -20.10 -9.80
N TYR A 70 4.09 -19.19 -9.30
CA TYR A 70 4.12 -18.75 -7.91
C TYR A 70 3.76 -19.86 -6.93
N LYS A 71 4.36 -19.80 -5.74
CA LYS A 71 3.89 -20.47 -4.53
C LYS A 71 2.92 -19.56 -3.79
N CYS A 72 2.00 -20.12 -3.00
CA CYS A 72 0.96 -19.35 -2.32
C CYS A 72 0.89 -19.68 -0.83
N GLY A 73 0.93 -18.67 0.01
CA GLY A 73 0.46 -18.75 1.39
C GLY A 73 -0.87 -18.03 1.50
N TRP A 74 -1.75 -18.49 2.38
CA TRP A 74 -2.98 -17.75 2.68
C TRP A 74 -3.34 -17.81 4.16
N LYS A 75 -3.98 -16.74 4.63
CA LYS A 75 -4.60 -16.66 5.96
C LYS A 75 -6.05 -16.23 5.74
N ASN A 76 -6.96 -17.06 6.21
CA ASN A 76 -8.39 -16.80 6.18
C ASN A 76 -8.84 -16.44 7.59
N ASP A 77 -9.32 -15.21 7.75
CA ASP A 77 -9.98 -14.72 8.96
C ASP A 77 -11.44 -14.39 8.62
N GLU A 78 -12.33 -14.34 9.61
CA GLU A 78 -13.74 -13.98 9.44
C GLU A 78 -13.93 -12.59 8.82
N LYS A 79 -12.96 -11.69 9.03
CA LYS A 79 -13.03 -10.29 8.59
C LYS A 79 -12.13 -9.94 7.39
N MET A 80 -11.15 -10.77 7.06
CA MET A 80 -10.24 -10.50 5.95
C MET A 80 -9.55 -11.78 5.46
N HIS A 81 -9.41 -11.87 4.14
CA HIS A 81 -8.60 -12.88 3.48
C HIS A 81 -7.32 -12.24 2.99
N PHE A 82 -6.21 -12.92 3.27
CA PHE A 82 -4.87 -12.52 2.87
C PHE A 82 -4.22 -13.66 2.09
N TYR A 83 -3.69 -13.33 0.92
CA TYR A 83 -2.90 -14.24 0.11
C TYR A 83 -1.54 -13.61 -0.16
N ARG A 84 -0.48 -14.41 -0.06
CA ARG A 84 0.89 -14.02 -0.40
C ARG A 84 1.42 -14.99 -1.44
N PHE A 85 1.76 -14.46 -2.61
CA PHE A 85 2.34 -15.21 -3.72
C PHE A 85 3.82 -14.88 -3.83
N THR A 86 4.69 -15.89 -3.83
CA THR A 86 6.15 -15.73 -3.84
C THR A 86 6.83 -16.71 -4.78
N GLU A 87 8.14 -16.54 -4.94
CA GLU A 87 9.02 -17.43 -5.70
C GLU A 87 8.56 -17.70 -7.14
N PRO A 88 8.23 -16.67 -7.94
CA PRO A 88 7.88 -16.88 -9.33
C PRO A 88 9.11 -17.24 -10.18
N LYS A 89 8.84 -17.61 -11.44
CA LYS A 89 9.86 -17.63 -12.50
C LYS A 89 10.34 -16.22 -12.84
N HIS A 90 11.49 -16.13 -13.50
CA HIS A 90 12.07 -14.86 -13.94
C HIS A 90 11.10 -14.05 -14.84
N GLY A 91 11.11 -12.72 -14.67
CA GLY A 91 10.27 -11.79 -15.44
C GLY A 91 8.94 -11.43 -14.77
N TYR A 92 8.65 -11.98 -13.59
CA TYR A 92 7.45 -11.73 -12.80
C TYR A 92 7.77 -11.02 -11.48
N PRO A 93 6.83 -10.26 -10.91
CA PRO A 93 6.99 -9.61 -9.61
C PRO A 93 7.33 -10.61 -8.50
N VAL A 94 8.40 -10.36 -7.74
CA VAL A 94 8.94 -11.30 -6.75
C VAL A 94 7.92 -11.67 -5.67
N MET A 95 7.06 -10.73 -5.29
CA MET A 95 5.99 -10.94 -4.33
C MET A 95 4.72 -10.20 -4.73
N ILE A 96 3.58 -10.88 -4.59
CA ILE A 96 2.25 -10.27 -4.69
C ILE A 96 1.50 -10.55 -3.39
N GLU A 97 1.06 -9.50 -2.72
CA GLU A 97 0.18 -9.55 -1.56
C GLU A 97 -1.22 -9.10 -1.96
N LEU A 98 -2.20 -9.93 -1.63
CA LEU A 98 -3.59 -9.71 -2.00
C LEU A 98 -4.46 -9.67 -0.74
N PHE A 99 -5.19 -8.58 -0.57
CA PHE A 99 -6.07 -8.31 0.57
C PHE A 99 -7.52 -8.25 0.11
N SER A 100 -8.41 -8.92 0.85
CA SER A 100 -9.84 -8.93 0.56
C SER A 100 -10.68 -8.85 1.83
N ARG A 101 -11.58 -7.87 1.92
CA ARG A 101 -12.34 -7.55 3.13
C ARG A 101 -13.68 -8.29 3.26
N LYS A 102 -14.30 -8.76 2.16
CA LYS A 102 -15.58 -9.50 2.28
C LYS A 102 -15.32 -11.01 2.40
N PRO A 103 -15.91 -11.69 3.41
CA PRO A 103 -15.79 -13.14 3.57
C PRO A 103 -16.35 -13.99 2.42
N GLY A 104 -17.04 -13.35 1.44
CA GLY A 104 -17.51 -13.97 0.20
C GLY A 104 -16.54 -13.90 -0.97
N TYR A 105 -15.40 -13.22 -0.85
CA TYR A 105 -14.37 -13.11 -1.90
C TYR A 105 -13.18 -14.04 -1.66
N ASN A 106 -13.43 -15.20 -1.06
CA ASN A 106 -12.45 -16.29 -1.08
C ASN A 106 -12.07 -16.58 -2.53
N LEU A 107 -10.78 -16.47 -2.82
CA LEU A 107 -10.18 -17.14 -3.95
C LEU A 107 -10.03 -18.61 -3.53
N GLU A 108 -10.80 -19.50 -4.15
CA GLU A 108 -10.56 -20.93 -4.01
C GLU A 108 -9.16 -21.22 -4.55
N VAL A 109 -8.28 -21.70 -3.68
CA VAL A 109 -6.89 -22.01 -4.05
C VAL A 109 -6.94 -23.17 -5.04
N TYR A 110 -6.45 -22.93 -6.25
CA TYR A 110 -6.49 -23.91 -7.33
C TYR A 110 -5.64 -25.14 -7.01
N GLU A 111 -6.12 -26.33 -7.41
CA GLU A 111 -5.32 -27.56 -7.33
C GLU A 111 -4.00 -27.40 -8.10
N GLY A 112 -2.88 -27.72 -7.45
CA GLY A 112 -1.53 -27.61 -8.02
C GLY A 112 -0.69 -26.42 -7.53
N ILE A 113 -1.26 -25.51 -6.73
CA ILE A 113 -0.50 -24.44 -6.08
C ILE A 113 0.21 -25.00 -4.83
N ILE A 114 1.50 -24.69 -4.70
CA ILE A 114 2.32 -25.14 -3.56
C ILE A 114 2.04 -24.21 -2.36
N PRO A 115 1.52 -24.74 -1.23
CA PRO A 115 1.25 -23.94 -0.04
C PRO A 115 2.54 -23.53 0.68
N ILE A 116 2.59 -22.31 1.22
CA ILE A 116 3.63 -21.85 2.16
C ILE A 116 2.99 -21.36 3.47
N HIS A 117 3.76 -21.42 4.56
CA HIS A 117 3.33 -20.89 5.85
C HIS A 117 3.39 -19.35 5.85
N ILE A 118 2.39 -18.72 6.47
CA ILE A 118 2.39 -17.28 6.74
C ILE A 118 2.55 -17.11 8.24
N ASP A 119 3.60 -16.40 8.65
CA ASP A 119 3.84 -16.07 10.06
C ASP A 119 2.67 -15.25 10.65
N ASP A 120 2.41 -15.42 11.95
CA ASP A 120 1.28 -14.80 12.65
C ASP A 120 1.41 -13.29 12.87
N ASP A 121 2.56 -12.68 12.52
CA ASP A 121 2.72 -11.23 12.49
C ASP A 121 1.81 -10.63 11.42
N THR A 122 0.64 -10.18 11.86
CA THR A 122 -0.31 -9.43 11.03
C THR A 122 0.42 -8.22 10.44
N SER A 123 0.47 -8.16 9.10
CA SER A 123 1.08 -7.00 8.43
C SER A 123 0.37 -5.73 8.90
N SER A 124 1.10 -4.63 9.12
CA SER A 124 0.47 -3.35 9.49
C SER A 124 -0.59 -2.93 8.46
N LEU A 125 -0.46 -3.38 7.21
CA LEU A 125 -1.43 -3.14 6.15
C LEU A 125 -2.73 -3.94 6.32
N SER A 126 -2.65 -5.19 6.77
CA SER A 126 -3.81 -5.99 7.20
C SER A 126 -4.61 -5.28 8.28
N ALA A 127 -3.92 -4.71 9.28
CA ALA A 127 -4.57 -3.97 10.37
C ALA A 127 -5.27 -2.70 9.87
N ILE A 128 -4.63 -1.97 8.95
CA ILE A 128 -5.22 -0.77 8.31
C ILE A 128 -6.52 -1.13 7.57
N LEU A 129 -6.50 -2.17 6.73
CA LEU A 129 -7.62 -2.49 5.85
C LEU A 129 -8.82 -3.13 6.55
N LEU A 130 -8.64 -3.62 7.78
CA LEU A 130 -9.76 -4.08 8.61
C LEU A 130 -10.63 -2.91 9.10
N ASN A 131 -10.08 -1.70 9.19
CA ASN A 131 -10.80 -0.52 9.65
C ASN A 131 -11.64 0.10 8.50
N ASP A 132 -12.90 0.41 8.80
CA ASP A 132 -13.83 1.01 7.83
C ASP A 132 -13.34 2.35 7.30
N ASP A 133 -12.83 3.23 8.17
CA ASP A 133 -12.41 4.58 7.79
C ASP A 133 -11.30 4.51 6.74
N PHE A 134 -10.28 3.67 6.95
CA PHE A 134 -9.20 3.48 5.98
C PHE A 134 -9.65 2.76 4.71
N TYR A 135 -10.60 1.83 4.80
CA TYR A 135 -11.13 1.15 3.63
C TYR A 135 -11.89 2.12 2.71
N TYR A 136 -12.82 2.93 3.25
CA TYR A 136 -13.55 3.92 2.47
C TYR A 136 -12.64 5.06 1.99
N PHE A 137 -11.70 5.51 2.82
CA PHE A 137 -10.68 6.48 2.42
C PHE A 137 -9.85 5.98 1.22
N MET A 138 -9.49 4.70 1.19
CA MET A 138 -8.83 4.11 0.02
C MET A 138 -9.72 4.06 -1.21
N LEU A 139 -11.01 3.76 -1.06
CA LEU A 139 -11.95 3.75 -2.19
C LEU A 139 -12.06 5.12 -2.85
N GLU A 140 -12.09 6.19 -2.05
CA GLU A 140 -12.15 7.58 -2.52
C GLU A 140 -10.88 7.99 -3.29
N GLY A 141 -9.72 7.52 -2.86
CA GLY A 141 -8.41 7.89 -3.42
C GLY A 141 -7.94 7.12 -4.65
N ARG A 142 -8.80 6.29 -5.25
CA ARG A 142 -8.41 5.49 -6.41
C ARG A 142 -8.30 6.34 -7.67
N ARG A 143 -7.24 6.10 -8.45
CA ARG A 143 -7.05 6.69 -9.77
C ARG A 143 -6.44 5.68 -10.73
N SER A 144 -6.65 5.92 -12.03
CA SER A 144 -6.03 5.15 -13.10
C SER A 144 -4.68 5.74 -13.48
N VAL A 145 -3.65 4.90 -13.57
CA VAL A 145 -2.35 5.24 -14.15
C VAL A 145 -1.96 4.13 -15.12
N ASN A 146 -1.85 4.46 -16.40
CA ASN A 146 -1.52 3.50 -17.47
C ASN A 146 -2.38 2.22 -17.48
N GLY A 147 -3.68 2.35 -17.19
CA GLY A 147 -4.61 1.22 -17.14
C GLY A 147 -4.56 0.44 -15.82
N ILE A 148 -3.92 0.96 -14.78
CA ILE A 148 -3.84 0.33 -13.46
C ILE A 148 -4.52 1.21 -12.43
N SER A 149 -5.42 0.61 -11.65
CA SER A 149 -6.00 1.27 -10.48
C SER A 149 -4.97 1.32 -9.36
N VAL A 150 -4.55 2.53 -8.99
CA VAL A 150 -3.59 2.81 -7.93
C VAL A 150 -4.22 3.76 -6.91
N LEU A 151 -3.78 3.69 -5.65
CA LEU A 151 -4.14 4.69 -4.66
C LEU A 151 -3.28 5.94 -4.82
N GLY A 152 -3.90 7.12 -4.91
CA GLY A 152 -3.22 8.42 -5.06
C GLY A 152 -2.22 8.72 -3.94
N ALA A 153 -1.28 9.62 -4.19
CA ALA A 153 -0.18 9.92 -3.26
C ALA A 153 -0.68 10.52 -1.95
N GLU A 154 -1.63 11.45 -2.07
CA GLU A 154 -2.38 12.13 -1.02
C GLU A 154 -3.21 11.16 -0.16
N TYR A 155 -3.60 10.01 -0.70
CA TYR A 155 -4.26 8.95 0.06
C TYR A 155 -3.28 7.88 0.58
N LEU A 156 -2.15 7.65 -0.08
CA LEU A 156 -1.07 6.77 0.39
C LEU A 156 -0.37 7.33 1.64
N ILE A 157 -0.23 8.65 1.75
CA ILE A 157 0.46 9.28 2.87
C ILE A 157 -0.18 8.91 4.22
N PRO A 158 -1.51 9.02 4.44
CA PRO A 158 -2.14 8.59 5.68
C PRO A 158 -1.91 7.11 6.01
N PHE A 159 -1.86 6.23 5.00
CA PHE A 159 -1.49 4.81 5.20
C PHE A 159 -0.06 4.67 5.73
N LYS A 160 0.90 5.45 5.20
CA LYS A 160 2.29 5.46 5.70
C LYS A 160 2.40 6.06 7.11
N MET A 161 1.64 7.11 7.38
CA MET A 161 1.56 7.74 8.71
C MET A 161 1.06 6.74 9.76
N TYR A 162 -0.03 6.03 9.47
CA TYR A 162 -0.54 4.96 10.34
C TYR A 162 0.50 3.87 10.58
N ALA A 163 1.07 3.32 9.51
CA ALA A 163 2.04 2.23 9.61
C ALA A 163 3.25 2.64 10.46
N TRP A 164 3.70 3.90 10.34
CA TRP A 164 4.78 4.42 11.16
C TRP A 164 4.37 4.56 12.64
N ILE A 165 3.19 5.10 12.93
CA ILE A 165 2.67 5.23 14.31
C ILE A 165 2.48 3.87 14.98
N ASP A 166 1.97 2.89 14.25
CA ASP A 166 1.83 1.52 14.73
C ASP A 166 3.20 0.92 15.12
N LEU A 167 4.19 1.01 14.22
CA LEU A 167 5.55 0.55 14.51
C LEU A 167 6.20 1.33 15.67
N LYS A 168 5.94 2.64 15.80
CA LYS A 168 6.41 3.45 16.93
C LYS A 168 5.83 2.97 18.25
N ARG A 169 4.53 2.67 18.29
CA ARG A 169 3.84 2.12 19.46
C ARG A 169 4.41 0.76 19.86
N ARG A 170 4.56 -0.16 18.89
CA ARG A 170 5.15 -1.49 19.12
C ARG A 170 6.58 -1.38 19.69
N LYS A 171 7.38 -0.47 19.12
CA LYS A 171 8.74 -0.19 19.61
C LYS A 171 8.75 0.32 21.06
N ASN A 172 7.83 1.23 21.41
CA ASN A 172 7.69 1.73 22.78
C ASN A 172 7.22 0.65 23.77
N ASN A 173 6.51 -0.36 23.29
CA ASN A 173 6.09 -1.54 24.07
C ASN A 173 7.18 -2.62 24.18
N ASN A 174 8.40 -2.37 23.68
CA ASN A 174 9.50 -3.34 23.60
C ASN A 174 9.19 -4.56 22.72
N GLU A 175 8.27 -4.44 21.78
CA GLU A 175 8.06 -5.45 20.75
C GLU A 175 9.15 -5.38 19.67
N HIS A 176 9.39 -6.49 18.97
CA HIS A 176 10.31 -6.51 17.85
C HIS A 176 9.76 -5.65 16.69
N VAL A 177 10.57 -4.68 16.24
CA VAL A 177 10.25 -3.79 15.13
C VAL A 177 11.38 -3.81 14.12
N ASN A 178 11.03 -3.99 12.84
CA ASN A 178 11.99 -3.87 11.77
C ASN A 178 12.36 -2.38 11.56
N GLU A 179 13.58 -2.00 11.93
CA GLU A 179 14.10 -0.63 11.80
C GLU A 179 14.06 -0.09 10.37
N ARG A 180 14.21 -0.96 9.36
CA ARG A 180 14.12 -0.56 7.96
C ARG A 180 12.70 -0.15 7.62
N ASP A 181 11.71 -0.90 8.11
CA ASP A 181 10.29 -0.60 7.88
C ASP A 181 9.88 0.66 8.64
N TYR A 182 10.31 0.81 9.89
CA TYR A 182 10.10 2.03 10.67
C TYR A 182 10.62 3.28 9.92
N LYS A 183 11.85 3.24 9.42
CA LYS A 183 12.43 4.37 8.68
C LYS A 183 11.79 4.60 7.32
N LYS A 184 11.45 3.52 6.58
CA LYS A 184 10.89 3.65 5.22
C LYS A 184 9.51 4.31 5.26
N HIS A 185 8.61 3.92 6.16
CA HIS A 185 7.28 4.51 6.25
C HIS A 185 7.33 6.00 6.57
N LYS A 186 8.18 6.40 7.53
CA LYS A 186 8.44 7.82 7.84
C LYS A 186 8.90 8.60 6.62
N ASN A 187 9.93 8.10 5.93
CA ASN A 187 10.53 8.81 4.82
C ASN A 187 9.61 8.87 3.59
N ASP A 188 8.80 7.83 3.37
CA ASP A 188 7.88 7.77 2.23
C ASP A 188 6.76 8.83 2.34
N VAL A 189 6.33 9.22 3.56
CA VAL A 189 5.42 10.36 3.76
C VAL A 189 5.96 11.63 3.11
N PHE A 190 7.23 11.92 3.34
CA PHE A 190 7.89 13.12 2.83
C PHE A 190 8.29 12.99 1.36
N ARG A 191 8.65 11.78 0.89
CA ARG A 191 8.96 11.56 -0.54
C ARG A 191 7.74 11.82 -1.42
N LEU A 192 6.57 11.33 -1.01
CA LEU A 192 5.32 11.49 -1.77
C LEU A 192 4.87 12.95 -1.84
N LEU A 193 5.29 13.80 -0.89
CA LEU A 193 4.97 15.22 -0.91
C LEU A 193 5.54 15.96 -2.15
N GLN A 194 6.53 15.38 -2.85
CA GLN A 194 7.07 15.96 -4.10
C GLN A 194 6.05 15.97 -5.24
N ILE A 195 5.03 15.12 -5.19
CA ILE A 195 4.09 14.87 -6.30
C ILE A 195 2.64 15.20 -5.95
N ILE A 196 2.42 15.91 -4.83
CA ILE A 196 1.09 16.33 -4.38
C ILE A 196 0.93 17.83 -4.60
N ASP A 197 -0.27 18.25 -4.99
CA ASP A 197 -0.62 19.66 -5.06
C ASP A 197 -0.80 20.23 -3.63
N PRO A 198 0.00 21.21 -3.19
CA PRO A 198 -0.10 21.78 -1.85
C PRO A 198 -1.45 22.49 -1.58
N ASP A 199 -2.19 22.85 -2.63
CA ASP A 199 -3.50 23.49 -2.53
C ASP A 199 -4.64 22.47 -2.38
N GLU A 200 -4.37 21.18 -2.60
CA GLU A 200 -5.34 20.10 -2.43
C GLU A 200 -5.86 20.03 -0.99
N LYS A 201 -7.12 19.62 -0.85
CA LYS A 201 -7.79 19.47 0.45
C LYS A 201 -8.44 18.10 0.51
N ILE A 202 -7.92 17.25 1.38
CA ILE A 202 -8.37 15.88 1.55
C ILE A 202 -9.12 15.78 2.87
N GLU A 203 -10.42 15.48 2.77
CA GLU A 203 -11.26 15.25 3.92
C GLU A 203 -10.85 13.94 4.61
N THR A 204 -10.67 14.01 5.93
CA THR A 204 -10.28 12.85 6.74
C THR A 204 -11.17 12.75 7.97
N GLN A 205 -11.52 11.52 8.35
CA GLN A 205 -12.39 11.25 9.48
C GLN A 205 -11.96 9.97 10.22
N GLY A 206 -12.52 9.78 11.42
CA GLY A 206 -12.28 8.60 12.25
C GLY A 206 -10.79 8.31 12.45
N LEU A 207 -10.43 7.03 12.32
CA LEU A 207 -9.08 6.55 12.57
C LEU A 207 -8.04 7.16 11.61
N VAL A 208 -8.43 7.52 10.37
CA VAL A 208 -7.53 8.18 9.42
C VAL A 208 -7.06 9.52 9.99
N LYS A 209 -8.00 10.37 10.40
CA LYS A 209 -7.69 11.69 10.98
C LYS A 209 -6.89 11.57 12.28
N GLU A 210 -7.30 10.67 13.17
CA GLU A 210 -6.59 10.41 14.44
C GLU A 210 -5.13 10.02 14.19
N SER A 211 -4.88 9.18 13.18
CA SER A 211 -3.53 8.71 12.84
C SER A 211 -2.66 9.81 12.26
N ILE A 212 -3.23 10.72 11.46
CA ILE A 212 -2.53 11.89 10.93
C ILE A 212 -2.14 12.84 12.08
N VAL A 213 -3.06 13.11 13.01
CA VAL A 213 -2.78 13.95 14.18
C VAL A 213 -1.66 13.32 15.03
N ALA A 214 -1.78 12.03 15.35
CA ALA A 214 -0.75 11.31 16.11
C ALA A 214 0.62 11.33 15.40
N PHE A 215 0.64 11.23 14.07
CA PHE A 215 1.85 11.38 13.28
C PHE A 215 2.50 12.75 13.50
N PHE A 216 1.73 13.83 13.36
CA PHE A 216 2.27 15.18 13.54
C PHE A 216 2.75 15.45 14.96
N GLU A 217 2.10 14.92 15.99
CA GLU A 217 2.59 15.04 17.37
C GLU A 217 3.92 14.30 17.58
N ALA A 218 4.05 13.12 16.97
CA ALA A 218 5.21 12.26 17.18
C ALA A 218 6.41 12.59 16.29
N ILE A 219 6.21 13.21 15.11
CA ILE A 219 7.25 13.46 14.12
C ILE A 219 8.15 14.65 14.50
N ILE A 220 7.66 15.60 15.31
CA ILE A 220 8.42 16.81 15.72
C ILE A 220 9.71 16.42 16.49
N ASN A 221 9.70 15.26 17.14
CA ASN A 221 10.83 14.74 17.92
C ASN A 221 11.75 13.81 17.10
N GLU A 222 11.57 13.74 15.78
CA GLU A 222 12.29 12.80 14.91
C GLU A 222 13.12 13.54 13.87
N PRO A 223 14.41 13.19 13.69
CA PRO A 223 15.18 13.78 12.61
C PRO A 223 14.67 13.25 11.26
N VAL A 224 14.38 14.18 10.34
CA VAL A 224 14.07 13.91 8.93
C VAL A 224 15.00 14.76 8.08
N ARG A 225 15.79 14.12 7.21
CA ARG A 225 16.70 14.81 6.29
C ARG A 225 15.98 15.05 4.97
N THR A 226 15.22 16.14 4.88
CA THR A 226 14.34 16.42 3.74
C THR A 226 15.10 16.51 2.41
N GLU A 227 16.33 17.02 2.40
CA GLU A 227 17.18 17.09 1.19
C GLU A 227 17.49 15.70 0.62
N GLN A 228 17.68 14.70 1.49
CA GLN A 228 17.91 13.30 1.08
C GLN A 228 16.65 12.62 0.54
N LEU A 229 15.50 13.28 0.67
CA LEU A 229 14.19 12.82 0.20
C LEU A 229 13.72 13.59 -1.04
N GLY A 230 14.56 14.46 -1.61
CA GLY A 230 14.25 15.23 -2.81
C GLY A 230 13.45 16.51 -2.55
N LEU A 231 13.23 16.87 -1.28
CA LEU A 231 12.53 18.10 -0.92
C LEU A 231 13.48 19.29 -0.87
N SER A 232 13.04 20.41 -1.46
CA SER A 232 13.76 21.70 -1.42
C SER A 232 13.44 22.54 -0.18
N PHE A 233 12.54 22.06 0.68
CA PHE A 233 12.04 22.76 1.85
C PHE A 233 12.36 22.02 3.15
N SER A 234 12.27 22.76 4.25
CA SER A 234 12.52 22.27 5.60
C SER A 234 11.44 21.27 6.05
N MET A 235 11.75 20.55 7.12
CA MET A 235 10.79 19.65 7.76
C MET A 235 9.55 20.39 8.27
N ASP A 236 9.73 21.59 8.82
CA ASP A 236 8.63 22.40 9.35
C ASP A 236 7.69 22.86 8.22
N GLU A 237 8.25 23.29 7.08
CA GLU A 237 7.48 23.62 5.88
C GLU A 237 6.74 22.39 5.33
N ALA A 238 7.41 21.23 5.26
CA ALA A 238 6.78 19.97 4.83
C ALA A 238 5.58 19.59 5.71
N VAL A 239 5.75 19.70 7.03
CA VAL A 239 4.67 19.45 8.00
C VAL A 239 3.55 20.47 7.84
N SER A 240 3.87 21.75 7.62
CA SER A 240 2.87 22.79 7.40
C SER A 240 2.03 22.54 6.15
N ILE A 241 2.67 22.10 5.05
CA ILE A 241 1.97 21.75 3.81
C ILE A 241 1.05 20.54 4.05
N LEU A 242 1.56 19.46 4.64
CA LEU A 242 0.75 18.27 4.93
C LEU A 242 -0.43 18.59 5.87
N LYS A 243 -0.22 19.41 6.91
CA LYS A 243 -1.29 19.88 7.79
C LYS A 243 -2.37 20.64 7.02
N SER A 244 -1.96 21.51 6.09
CA SER A 244 -2.88 22.24 5.20
C SER A 244 -3.67 21.30 4.29
N ILE A 245 -3.04 20.27 3.73
CA ILE A 245 -3.71 19.29 2.85
C ILE A 245 -4.79 18.51 3.62
N TYR A 246 -4.50 18.05 4.83
CA TYR A 246 -5.42 17.22 5.61
C TYR A 246 -6.31 18.00 6.60
N ASN A 247 -6.39 19.33 6.47
CA ASN A 247 -7.19 20.20 7.33
C ASN A 247 -6.91 19.98 8.83
N ILE A 248 -5.63 19.83 9.20
CA ILE A 248 -5.17 19.67 10.59
C ILE A 248 -4.61 20.99 11.10
N VAL A 249 -5.15 21.47 12.22
CA VAL A 249 -4.72 22.68 12.92
C VAL A 249 -3.58 22.32 13.88
#